data_AF-A0A4S5JLG5-F1
#
_entry.id   AF-A0A4S5JLG5-F1
#
_cell.length_a   1.000
_cell.length_b   1.000
_cell.length_c   1.000
_cell.angle_alpha   90.00
_cell.angle_beta   90.00
_cell.angle_gamma   90.00
#
_symmetry.space_group_name_H-M   'P 1'
#
loop_
_entity.id
_entity.type
_entity.pdbx_description
1 polymer ?
#
loop_
_entity_poly.entity_id
_entity_poly.type
_entity_poly.pdbx_seq_one_letter_code
_entity_poly.pdbx_strand_id
1 'polypeptide(L)'
;MSHILLDKTHPPIIQAAINLGDWLLSLENLTDEDKAAIKSVQYALKKLPEIDDDILAMYGFSIERGDADNGLVRGWDISLEYSANDPEQQGGLEIFSSYIPLPETTDPTVLAEKKQREVYFHWPIGDICSFIKAEQAQQWIDDVSQPLQFIEAGDRLRIEIVYQQFYTEHEYPLS
;
A
#
# COMPACT_ATOMS: atom_id res chain seq x y z
N MET A 1 17.10 8.05 16.37
CA MET A 1 16.34 7.97 15.11
C MET A 1 16.71 6.66 14.49
N SER A 2 15.69 5.87 14.22
CA SER A 2 15.82 4.59 13.57
C SER A 2 15.90 4.79 12.06
N HIS A 3 16.47 3.83 11.36
CA HIS A 3 16.70 3.93 9.93
C HIS A 3 16.35 2.62 9.24
N ILE A 4 15.78 2.70 8.05
CA ILE A 4 15.82 1.59 7.08
C ILE A 4 17.05 1.73 6.20
N LEU A 5 17.59 0.62 5.72
CA LEU A 5 18.73 0.66 4.82
C LEU A 5 18.26 0.64 3.37
N LEU A 6 18.51 1.74 2.66
CA LEU A 6 18.11 1.91 1.26
C LEU A 6 19.27 1.66 0.30
N ASP A 7 18.99 0.97 -0.81
CA ASP A 7 19.90 0.83 -1.94
C ASP A 7 19.35 1.54 -3.20
N LYS A 8 20.07 1.46 -4.31
CA LYS A 8 19.72 2.13 -5.57
C LYS A 8 18.41 1.66 -6.21
N THR A 9 17.87 0.52 -5.79
CA THR A 9 16.64 -0.08 -6.35
C THR A 9 15.38 0.41 -5.64
N HIS A 10 15.50 0.99 -4.45
CA HIS A 10 14.36 1.43 -3.62
C HIS A 10 13.76 2.80 -3.99
N PRO A 11 14.52 3.83 -4.39
CA PRO A 11 13.94 5.15 -4.67
C PRO A 11 12.79 5.16 -5.68
N PRO A 12 12.81 4.40 -6.79
CA PRO A 12 11.70 4.37 -7.74
C PRO A 12 10.37 3.89 -7.12
N ILE A 13 10.41 2.82 -6.31
CA ILE A 13 9.19 2.28 -5.70
C ILE A 13 8.67 3.17 -4.56
N ILE A 14 9.56 3.78 -3.77
CA ILE A 14 9.18 4.80 -2.77
C ILE A 14 8.56 6.02 -3.45
N GLN A 15 9.12 6.45 -4.59
CA GLN A 15 8.54 7.57 -5.34
C GLN A 15 7.16 7.22 -5.91
N ALA A 16 6.94 6.01 -6.39
CA ALA A 16 5.63 5.54 -6.82
C ALA A 16 4.63 5.51 -5.65
N ALA A 17 5.06 5.11 -4.45
CA ALA A 17 4.26 5.21 -3.24
C ALA A 17 3.87 6.65 -2.93
N ILE A 18 4.80 7.60 -3.01
CA ILE A 18 4.50 9.03 -2.81
C ILE A 18 3.51 9.54 -3.87
N ASN A 19 3.69 9.16 -5.13
CA ASN A 19 2.81 9.54 -6.24
C ASN A 19 1.40 8.94 -6.09
N LEU A 20 1.26 7.74 -5.51
CA LEU A 20 -0.04 7.19 -5.13
C LEU A 20 -0.77 8.14 -4.18
N GLY A 21 -0.07 8.73 -3.21
CA GLY A 21 -0.63 9.77 -2.33
C GLY A 21 -1.11 11.01 -3.10
N ASP A 22 -0.41 11.42 -4.17
CA ASP A 22 -0.86 12.54 -5.01
C ASP A 22 -2.15 12.19 -5.78
N TRP A 23 -2.28 10.94 -6.23
CA TRP A 23 -3.53 10.45 -6.82
C TRP A 23 -4.66 10.39 -5.79
N LEU A 24 -4.42 9.85 -4.59
CA LEU A 24 -5.42 9.84 -3.52
C LEU A 24 -5.94 11.26 -3.23
N LEU A 25 -5.03 12.24 -3.13
CA LEU A 25 -5.38 13.66 -2.94
C LEU A 25 -6.20 14.27 -4.09
N SER A 26 -6.21 13.65 -5.28
CA SER A 26 -7.02 14.08 -6.42
C SER A 26 -8.47 13.57 -6.36
N LEU A 27 -8.77 12.61 -5.48
CA LEU A 27 -10.11 12.08 -5.32
C LEU A 27 -11.05 13.13 -4.73
N GLU A 28 -12.28 13.15 -5.23
CA GLU A 28 -13.33 13.99 -4.68
C GLU A 28 -13.77 13.48 -3.30
N ASN A 29 -14.47 14.33 -2.53
CA ASN A 29 -15.05 14.00 -1.23
C ASN A 29 -14.09 13.68 -0.07
N LEU A 30 -12.78 13.89 -0.24
CA LEU A 30 -11.85 13.89 0.90
C LEU A 30 -12.05 15.11 1.79
N THR A 31 -12.18 14.85 3.09
CA THR A 31 -12.14 15.86 4.15
C THR A 31 -10.75 16.49 4.26
N ASP A 32 -10.65 17.60 4.98
CA ASP A 32 -9.35 18.22 5.25
C ASP A 32 -8.47 17.35 6.15
N GLU A 33 -9.07 16.52 7.00
CA GLU A 33 -8.38 15.57 7.87
C GLU A 33 -7.78 14.42 7.05
N ASP A 34 -8.53 13.85 6.09
CA ASP A 34 -8.03 12.82 5.17
C ASP A 34 -6.83 13.33 4.39
N LYS A 35 -6.93 14.55 3.82
CA LYS A 35 -5.84 15.19 3.08
C LYS A 35 -4.62 15.45 3.96
N ALA A 36 -4.83 15.82 5.21
CA ALA A 36 -3.74 16.02 6.17
C ALA A 36 -3.06 14.69 6.50
N ALA A 37 -3.82 13.61 6.68
CA ALA A 37 -3.29 12.27 6.93
C ALA A 37 -2.47 11.77 5.72
N ILE A 38 -2.99 11.84 4.49
CA ILE A 38 -2.26 11.44 3.27
C ILE A 38 -0.93 12.21 3.16
N LYS A 39 -0.96 13.54 3.35
CA LYS A 39 0.25 14.36 3.32
C LYS A 39 1.25 13.99 4.41
N SER A 40 0.77 13.56 5.58
CA SER A 40 1.63 13.15 6.70
C SER A 40 2.32 11.81 6.40
N VAL A 41 1.61 10.87 5.77
CA VAL A 41 2.20 9.63 5.26
C VAL A 41 3.24 9.93 4.16
N GLN A 42 2.90 10.79 3.18
CA GLN A 42 3.86 11.22 2.15
C GLN A 42 5.10 11.90 2.75
N TYR A 43 4.92 12.70 3.81
CA TYR A 43 6.03 13.35 4.52
C TYR A 43 6.94 12.32 5.19
N ALA A 44 6.36 11.30 5.84
CA ALA A 44 7.13 10.20 6.43
C ALA A 44 7.92 9.41 5.37
N LEU A 45 7.32 9.10 4.22
CA LEU A 45 8.02 8.45 3.10
C LEU A 45 9.17 9.30 2.56
N LYS A 46 9.00 10.64 2.51
CA LYS A 46 10.05 11.57 2.04
C LYS A 46 11.23 11.71 3.02
N LYS A 47 11.04 11.37 4.30
CA LYS A 47 12.09 11.39 5.32
C LYS A 47 13.01 10.17 5.28
N LEU A 48 12.61 9.10 4.59
CA LEU A 48 13.42 7.90 4.47
C LEU A 48 14.83 8.24 3.96
N PRO A 49 15.90 7.63 4.51
CA PRO A 49 15.87 6.45 5.38
C PRO A 49 15.55 6.71 6.85
N GLU A 50 15.40 7.95 7.30
CA GLU A 50 15.12 8.28 8.70
C GLU A 50 13.66 7.98 9.06
N ILE A 51 13.45 7.36 10.23
CA ILE A 51 12.13 6.99 10.74
C ILE A 51 11.96 7.61 12.13
N ASP A 52 10.82 8.28 12.30
CA ASP A 52 10.39 8.85 13.57
C ASP A 52 9.95 7.73 14.53
N ASP A 53 10.23 7.88 15.82
CA ASP A 53 9.80 6.92 16.84
C ASP A 53 8.26 6.90 16.95
N ASP A 54 7.69 5.72 17.18
CA ASP A 54 6.24 5.50 17.35
C ASP A 54 5.42 6.03 16.15
N ILE A 55 5.84 5.69 14.94
CA ILE A 55 5.11 5.99 13.71
C ILE A 55 4.18 4.85 13.29
N LEU A 56 2.98 5.22 12.86
CA LEU A 56 2.04 4.37 12.13
C LEU A 56 1.48 5.20 10.98
N ALA A 57 1.86 4.87 9.75
CA ALA A 57 1.54 5.65 8.56
C ALA A 57 1.22 4.72 7.40
N MET A 58 -0.06 4.64 7.01
CA MET A 58 -0.55 3.75 5.97
C MET A 58 -1.46 4.51 5.02
N TYR A 59 -1.38 4.18 3.74
CA TYR A 59 -2.51 4.37 2.85
C TYR A 59 -2.52 3.31 1.75
N GLY A 60 -3.68 3.14 1.15
CA GLY A 60 -3.83 2.29 0.00
C GLY A 60 -5.21 2.42 -0.63
N PHE A 61 -5.41 1.64 -1.67
CA PHE A 61 -6.70 1.49 -2.30
C PHE A 61 -6.94 0.04 -2.69
N SER A 62 -8.22 -0.34 -2.75
CA SER A 62 -8.65 -1.60 -3.30
C SER A 62 -9.77 -1.43 -4.32
N ILE A 63 -9.80 -2.36 -5.26
CA ILE A 63 -10.91 -2.53 -6.19
C ILE A 63 -11.64 -3.80 -5.76
N GLU A 64 -12.91 -3.64 -5.43
CA GLU A 64 -13.78 -4.71 -4.97
C GLU A 64 -14.83 -5.02 -6.03
N ARG A 65 -14.81 -6.26 -6.51
CA ARG A 65 -15.76 -6.80 -7.46
C ARG A 65 -16.66 -7.82 -6.81
N GLY A 66 -17.93 -7.82 -7.20
CA GLY A 66 -18.90 -8.84 -6.77
C GLY A 66 -19.28 -8.71 -5.30
N ASP A 67 -19.55 -9.85 -4.67
CA ASP A 67 -19.99 -9.95 -3.28
C ASP A 67 -19.17 -11.01 -2.51
N ALA A 68 -19.60 -11.35 -1.29
CA ALA A 68 -18.89 -12.31 -0.44
C ALA A 68 -18.90 -13.75 -0.98
N ASP A 69 -19.84 -14.08 -1.88
CA ASP A 69 -20.01 -15.44 -2.41
C ASP A 69 -19.33 -15.63 -3.78
N ASN A 70 -19.15 -14.55 -4.53
CA ASN A 70 -18.45 -14.55 -5.82
C ASN A 70 -17.78 -13.20 -6.08
N GLY A 71 -16.73 -12.92 -5.32
CA GLY A 71 -16.04 -11.63 -5.34
C GLY A 71 -14.53 -11.72 -5.53
N LEU A 72 -13.94 -10.56 -5.76
CA LEU A 72 -12.51 -10.37 -5.83
C LEU A 72 -12.15 -9.01 -5.26
N VAL A 73 -11.24 -8.98 -4.30
CA VAL A 73 -10.60 -7.75 -3.81
C VAL A 73 -9.17 -7.70 -4.32
N ARG A 74 -8.81 -6.62 -4.99
CA ARG A 74 -7.42 -6.31 -5.36
C ARG A 74 -6.99 -5.05 -4.66
N GLY A 75 -5.99 -5.12 -3.79
CA GLY A 75 -5.49 -3.97 -3.02
C GLY A 75 -4.05 -3.60 -3.37
N TRP A 76 -3.70 -2.34 -3.16
CA TRP A 76 -2.33 -1.83 -3.19
C TRP A 76 -2.14 -0.88 -2.03
N ASP A 77 -1.18 -1.20 -1.18
CA ASP A 77 -1.03 -0.55 0.11
C ASP A 77 0.44 -0.29 0.39
N ILE A 78 0.67 0.76 1.17
CA ILE A 78 1.94 1.04 1.81
C ILE A 78 1.71 1.20 3.30
N SER A 79 2.62 0.67 4.11
CA SER A 79 2.64 0.90 5.56
C SER A 79 4.06 1.26 6.00
N LEU A 80 4.18 2.26 6.86
CA LEU A 80 5.41 2.62 7.54
C LEU A 80 5.14 2.62 9.03
N GLU A 81 5.71 1.65 9.72
CA GLU A 81 5.46 1.38 11.12
C GLU A 81 6.76 1.24 11.89
N TYR A 82 6.82 1.82 13.08
CA TYR A 82 7.93 1.59 14.00
C TYR A 82 7.53 2.01 15.41
N SER A 83 7.78 1.15 16.41
CA SER A 83 7.70 1.54 17.82
C SER A 83 9.05 1.37 18.50
N ALA A 84 9.52 2.43 19.17
CA ALA A 84 10.80 2.40 19.89
C ALA A 84 10.74 1.54 21.16
N ASN A 85 9.53 1.28 21.67
CA ASN A 85 9.30 0.43 22.84
C ASN A 85 9.16 -1.05 22.49
N ASP A 86 9.19 -1.39 21.20
CA ASP A 86 9.24 -2.77 20.76
C ASP A 86 10.69 -3.29 20.86
N PRO A 87 10.99 -4.26 21.75
CA PRO A 87 12.33 -4.81 21.90
C PRO A 87 12.83 -5.55 20.66
N GLU A 88 11.93 -6.01 19.80
CA GLU A 88 12.27 -6.66 18.53
C GLU A 88 12.45 -5.66 17.40
N GLN A 89 12.15 -4.36 17.63
CA GLN A 89 12.13 -3.30 16.62
C GLN A 89 11.33 -3.72 15.39
N GLN A 90 10.20 -4.42 15.60
CA GLN A 90 9.34 -4.81 14.50
C GLN A 90 8.76 -3.57 13.83
N GLY A 91 8.56 -3.68 12.53
CA GLY A 91 8.19 -2.58 11.67
C GLY A 91 9.28 -2.24 10.67
N GLY A 92 8.98 -1.24 9.87
CA GLY A 92 9.69 -0.91 8.66
C GLY A 92 8.73 -0.31 7.64
N LEU A 93 9.22 -0.21 6.41
CA LEU A 93 8.38 0.08 5.26
C LEU A 93 7.88 -1.24 4.68
N GLU A 94 6.58 -1.35 4.48
CA GLU A 94 5.93 -2.39 3.69
C GLU A 94 5.26 -1.77 2.48
N ILE A 95 5.43 -2.42 1.33
CA ILE A 95 4.75 -2.07 0.08
C ILE A 95 4.24 -3.38 -0.51
N PHE A 96 2.94 -3.46 -0.78
CA PHE A 96 2.36 -4.69 -1.27
C PHE A 96 1.16 -4.50 -2.18
N SER A 97 0.80 -5.59 -2.87
CA SER A 97 -0.49 -5.75 -3.53
C SER A 97 -1.14 -7.04 -3.07
N SER A 98 -2.46 -7.02 -2.94
CA SER A 98 -3.27 -8.17 -2.53
C SER A 98 -4.19 -8.62 -3.67
N TYR A 99 -4.45 -9.93 -3.73
CA TYR A 99 -5.40 -10.56 -4.64
C TYR A 99 -6.21 -11.59 -3.86
N ILE A 100 -7.42 -11.20 -3.46
CA ILE A 100 -8.24 -11.91 -2.48
C ILE A 100 -9.53 -12.37 -3.16
N PRO A 101 -9.59 -13.61 -3.65
CA PRO A 101 -10.86 -14.19 -4.10
C PRO A 101 -11.79 -14.39 -2.91
N LEU A 102 -13.09 -14.15 -3.12
CA LEU A 102 -14.15 -14.32 -2.14
C LEU A 102 -15.17 -15.36 -2.63
N PRO A 103 -15.45 -16.43 -1.87
CA PRO A 103 -14.71 -16.83 -0.67
C PRO A 103 -13.28 -17.28 -0.99
N GLU A 104 -12.45 -17.43 0.05
CA GLU A 104 -11.13 -18.03 -0.10
C GLU A 104 -11.22 -19.39 -0.80
N THR A 105 -10.25 -19.68 -1.66
CA THR A 105 -10.24 -20.87 -2.49
C THR A 105 -8.90 -21.58 -2.44
N THR A 106 -8.95 -22.90 -2.61
CA THR A 106 -7.78 -23.75 -2.80
C THR A 106 -7.61 -24.17 -4.26
N ASP A 107 -8.36 -23.57 -5.20
CA ASP A 107 -8.22 -23.84 -6.63
C ASP A 107 -6.80 -23.47 -7.10
N PRO A 108 -6.00 -24.43 -7.61
CA PRO A 108 -4.63 -24.19 -8.03
C PRO A 108 -4.48 -23.10 -9.10
N THR A 109 -5.48 -22.94 -9.97
CA THR A 109 -5.48 -21.91 -11.03
C THR A 109 -5.59 -20.52 -10.41
N VAL A 110 -6.52 -20.35 -9.46
CA VAL A 110 -6.73 -19.07 -8.76
C VAL A 110 -5.53 -18.74 -7.86
N LEU A 111 -4.97 -19.73 -7.17
CA LEU A 111 -3.76 -19.55 -6.37
C LEU A 111 -2.53 -19.20 -7.23
N ALA A 112 -2.42 -19.76 -8.45
CA ALA A 112 -1.37 -19.40 -9.38
C ALA A 112 -1.52 -17.94 -9.87
N GLU A 113 -2.75 -17.49 -10.12
CA GLU A 113 -3.02 -16.08 -10.44
C GLU A 113 -2.69 -15.17 -9.27
N LYS A 114 -3.18 -15.47 -8.06
CA LYS A 114 -2.84 -14.72 -6.83
C LYS A 114 -1.33 -14.53 -6.70
N LYS A 115 -0.55 -15.61 -6.85
CA LYS A 115 0.92 -15.56 -6.80
C LYS A 115 1.57 -14.67 -7.87
N GLN A 116 0.93 -14.49 -9.03
CA GLN A 116 1.43 -13.60 -10.09
C GLN A 116 1.03 -12.14 -9.88
N ARG A 117 -0.10 -11.90 -9.20
CA ARG A 117 -0.66 -10.56 -8.98
C ARG A 117 -0.16 -9.90 -7.70
N GLU A 118 0.14 -10.70 -6.68
CA GLU A 118 0.63 -10.21 -5.39
C GLU A 118 2.13 -9.93 -5.42
N VAL A 119 2.48 -8.77 -4.88
CA VAL A 119 3.85 -8.39 -4.57
C VAL A 119 3.91 -8.02 -3.09
N TYR A 120 5.05 -8.27 -2.46
CA TYR A 120 5.27 -7.87 -1.08
C TYR A 120 6.75 -7.53 -0.91
N PHE A 121 7.01 -6.31 -0.49
CA PHE A 121 8.33 -5.79 -0.17
C PHE A 121 8.29 -5.29 1.27
N HIS A 122 9.29 -5.72 2.06
CA HIS A 122 9.43 -5.31 3.45
C HIS A 122 10.86 -4.89 3.72
N TRP A 123 11.04 -3.64 4.13
CA TRP A 123 12.30 -3.06 4.58
C TRP A 123 12.23 -2.84 6.09
N PRO A 124 12.72 -3.81 6.88
CA PRO A 124 12.71 -3.70 8.33
C PRO A 124 13.68 -2.62 8.84
N ILE A 125 13.45 -2.17 10.07
CA ILE A 125 14.38 -1.26 10.76
C ILE A 125 15.76 -1.90 10.91
N GLY A 126 16.80 -1.14 10.58
CA GLY A 126 18.20 -1.53 10.80
C GLY A 126 18.76 -2.58 9.85
N ASP A 127 17.99 -3.03 8.85
CA ASP A 127 18.43 -4.04 7.87
C ASP A 127 18.05 -3.63 6.44
N ILE A 128 18.72 -4.23 5.45
CA ILE A 128 18.44 -4.06 4.02
C ILE A 128 17.43 -5.15 3.63
N CYS A 129 16.30 -4.77 3.03
CA CYS A 129 15.46 -5.76 2.33
C CYS A 129 16.31 -6.54 1.33
N SER A 130 16.52 -7.82 1.61
CA SER A 130 17.58 -8.60 0.97
C SER A 130 17.32 -8.88 -0.51
N PHE A 131 16.11 -8.66 -1.03
CA PHE A 131 15.83 -8.88 -2.44
C PHE A 131 14.51 -8.27 -2.94
N ILE A 132 14.60 -7.35 -3.90
CA ILE A 132 13.47 -6.90 -4.71
C ILE A 132 13.69 -7.39 -6.13
N LYS A 133 12.77 -8.20 -6.65
CA LYS A 133 12.77 -8.53 -8.08
C LYS A 133 12.37 -7.29 -8.85
N ALA A 134 13.23 -6.85 -9.76
CA ALA A 134 12.98 -5.68 -10.61
C ALA A 134 11.63 -5.77 -11.34
N GLU A 135 11.23 -6.96 -11.79
CA GLU A 135 9.94 -7.20 -12.43
C GLU A 135 8.75 -6.93 -11.51
N GLN A 136 8.82 -7.39 -10.25
CA GLN A 136 7.75 -7.16 -9.27
C GLN A 136 7.68 -5.68 -8.85
N ALA A 137 8.85 -5.03 -8.69
CA ALA A 137 8.88 -3.60 -8.41
C ALA A 137 8.27 -2.80 -9.56
N GLN A 138 8.62 -3.14 -10.81
CA GLN A 138 8.05 -2.48 -11.98
C GLN A 138 6.55 -2.72 -12.08
N GLN A 139 6.08 -3.96 -11.85
CA GLN A 139 4.65 -4.28 -11.80
C GLN A 139 3.92 -3.39 -10.80
N TRP A 140 4.43 -3.27 -9.57
CA TRP A 140 3.78 -2.42 -8.57
C TRP A 140 3.76 -0.95 -8.98
N ILE A 141 4.89 -0.42 -9.48
CA ILE A 141 5.00 0.95 -9.97
C ILE A 141 3.98 1.22 -11.08
N ASP A 142 3.88 0.31 -12.05
CA ASP A 142 2.97 0.43 -13.18
C ASP A 142 1.51 0.38 -12.72
N ASP A 143 1.17 -0.54 -11.82
CA ASP A 143 -0.17 -0.71 -11.25
C ASP A 143 -0.64 0.60 -10.56
N VAL A 144 0.17 1.15 -9.65
CA VAL A 144 -0.19 2.37 -8.89
C VAL A 144 -0.05 3.66 -9.70
N SER A 145 0.62 3.64 -10.85
CA SER A 145 0.69 4.80 -11.75
C SER A 145 -0.62 5.05 -12.49
N GLN A 146 -1.46 4.02 -12.64
CA GLN A 146 -2.79 4.11 -13.22
C GLN A 146 -3.79 3.28 -12.38
N PRO A 147 -4.13 3.71 -11.15
CA PRO A 147 -4.96 2.93 -10.22
C PRO A 147 -6.28 2.45 -10.80
N LEU A 148 -6.87 3.25 -11.70
CA LEU A 148 -8.17 2.96 -12.32
C LEU A 148 -8.11 1.97 -13.50
N GLN A 149 -6.92 1.53 -13.95
CA GLN A 149 -6.78 0.66 -15.12
C GLN A 149 -7.41 -0.73 -14.96
N PHE A 150 -7.65 -1.16 -13.71
CA PHE A 150 -8.18 -2.48 -13.36
C PHE A 150 -9.68 -2.48 -13.07
N ILE A 151 -10.33 -1.32 -13.14
CA ILE A 151 -11.75 -1.18 -12.87
C ILE A 151 -12.58 -1.71 -14.04
N GLU A 152 -13.63 -2.45 -13.70
CA GLU A 152 -14.72 -2.81 -14.59
C GLU A 152 -16.05 -2.21 -14.10
N ALA A 153 -17.05 -2.20 -14.98
CA ALA A 153 -18.37 -1.69 -14.64
C ALA A 153 -18.98 -2.46 -13.46
N GLY A 154 -19.41 -1.74 -12.43
CA GLY A 154 -19.97 -2.31 -11.21
C GLY A 154 -18.94 -2.61 -10.10
N ASP A 155 -17.66 -2.38 -10.35
CA ASP A 155 -16.64 -2.43 -9.29
C ASP A 155 -16.81 -1.26 -8.31
N ARG A 156 -16.31 -1.44 -7.10
CA ARG A 156 -16.20 -0.40 -6.07
C ARG A 156 -14.73 -0.10 -5.82
N LEU A 157 -14.39 1.18 -5.75
CA LEU A 157 -13.08 1.62 -5.30
C LEU A 157 -13.18 1.94 -3.80
N ARG A 158 -12.37 1.28 -2.97
CA ARG A 158 -12.20 1.61 -1.55
C ARG A 158 -10.82 2.23 -1.38
N ILE A 159 -10.70 3.27 -0.56
CA ILE A 159 -9.40 3.77 -0.10
C ILE A 159 -9.35 3.69 1.42
N GLU A 160 -8.16 3.50 1.95
CA GLU A 160 -7.91 3.39 3.38
C GLU A 160 -6.71 4.25 3.75
N ILE A 161 -6.83 5.02 4.84
CA ILE A 161 -5.79 5.93 5.30
C ILE A 161 -5.66 5.79 6.83
N VAL A 162 -4.44 5.54 7.28
CA VAL A 162 -4.08 5.49 8.71
C VAL A 162 -2.93 6.46 8.95
N TYR A 163 -3.07 7.33 9.93
CA TYR A 163 -1.93 8.09 10.44
C TYR A 163 -2.04 8.26 11.95
N GLN A 164 -1.15 7.62 12.70
CA GLN A 164 -1.20 7.61 14.15
C GLN A 164 -2.54 7.07 14.67
N GLN A 165 -3.33 7.91 15.34
CA GLN A 165 -4.66 7.56 15.86
C GLN A 165 -5.79 7.87 14.88
N PHE A 166 -5.47 8.45 13.71
CA PHE A 166 -6.45 8.76 12.68
C PHE A 166 -6.67 7.54 11.77
N TYR A 167 -7.93 7.21 11.54
CA TYR A 167 -8.39 6.17 10.63
C TYR A 167 -9.57 6.67 9.83
N THR A 168 -9.55 6.44 8.51
CA THR A 168 -10.69 6.65 7.64
C THR A 168 -10.70 5.64 6.50
N GLU A 169 -11.89 5.36 6.01
CA GLU A 169 -12.13 4.59 4.80
C GLU A 169 -13.20 5.32 3.96
N HIS A 170 -13.03 5.29 2.63
CA HIS A 170 -14.04 5.81 1.72
C HIS A 170 -14.33 4.80 0.62
N GLU A 171 -15.61 4.59 0.36
CA GLU A 171 -16.09 3.82 -0.78
C GLU A 171 -16.56 4.76 -1.90
N TYR A 172 -16.12 4.46 -3.11
CA TYR A 172 -16.46 5.16 -4.33
C TYR A 172 -17.14 4.16 -5.28
N PRO A 173 -18.46 4.26 -5.48
CA PRO A 173 -19.13 3.49 -6.51
C PRO A 173 -18.68 3.98 -7.88
N LEU A 174 -18.28 3.07 -8.75
CA LEU A 174 -17.86 3.40 -10.12
C LEU A 174 -19.04 3.15 -11.05
N SER A 175 -19.53 4.21 -11.69
CA SER A 175 -20.74 4.24 -12.53
C SER A 175 -20.57 3.50 -13.86
#